data_AF-A0A2M8DRU7-F1
#
_entry.id   AF-A0A2M8DRU7-F1
#
_cell.length_a   1.000
_cell.length_b   1.000
_cell.length_c   1.000
_cell.angle_alpha   90.00
_cell.angle_beta   90.00
_cell.angle_gamma   90.00
#
_symmetry.space_group_name_H-M   'P 1'
#
loop_
_entity.id
_entity.type
_entity.pdbx_description
1 polymer ?
#
loop_
_entity_poly.entity_id
_entity_poly.type
_entity_poly.pdbx_seq_one_letter_code
_entity_poly.pdbx_strand_id
1 'polypeptide(L)'
;MQMAQEMDAGDIISQHQIQIDENDTYQTLEAKISQLAQSTIIEIAALSLEGKMEIVPQNNDLATYCQMIKKEDGLIDWFKTADSIYNQWRAYYCWPNIYTVWNDQKIILKEIKKIPSDNNVSPGTIVMVDNTLAIQTIEGFIAIEELQLAGKSSTPARDFLNGHPDFLKATLK
;
A
#
# COMPACT_ATOMS: atom_id res chain seq x y z
N MET A 1 -21.35 1.01 14.87
CA MET A 1 -22.41 1.83 14.24
C MET A 1 -23.72 1.06 14.26
N GLN A 2 -24.85 1.76 14.16
CA GLN A 2 -26.14 1.12 13.89
C GLN A 2 -26.22 0.65 12.43
N MET A 3 -27.11 -0.29 12.14
CA MET A 3 -27.39 -0.65 10.75
C MET A 3 -28.38 0.36 10.15
N ALA A 4 -28.13 0.76 8.91
CA ALA A 4 -29.03 1.58 8.10
C ALA A 4 -29.34 0.87 6.77
N GLN A 5 -30.33 1.39 6.04
CA GLN A 5 -30.66 0.88 4.71
C GLN A 5 -29.55 1.16 3.69
N GLU A 6 -28.90 2.31 3.82
CA GLU A 6 -27.76 2.70 3.00
C GLU A 6 -26.46 2.07 3.53
N MET A 7 -25.53 1.77 2.61
CA MET A 7 -24.26 1.12 2.92
C MET A 7 -23.44 1.99 3.86
N ASP A 8 -23.05 1.43 5.01
CA ASP A 8 -22.21 2.05 6.03
C ASP A 8 -22.68 3.45 6.51
N ALA A 9 -23.98 3.76 6.40
CA ALA A 9 -24.54 5.09 6.69
C ALA A 9 -25.22 5.22 8.07
N GLY A 10 -25.22 4.17 8.90
CA GLY A 10 -25.88 4.20 10.21
C GLY A 10 -25.11 5.00 11.25
N ASP A 11 -25.83 5.51 12.25
CA ASP A 11 -25.26 6.39 13.27
C ASP A 11 -24.10 5.74 14.05
N ILE A 12 -23.14 6.57 14.45
CA ILE A 12 -21.92 6.17 15.14
C ILE A 12 -22.25 5.89 16.61
N ILE A 13 -21.84 4.71 17.10
CA ILE A 13 -21.99 4.29 18.51
C ILE A 13 -20.69 4.55 19.29
N SER A 14 -19.56 4.31 18.65
CA SER A 14 -18.24 4.49 19.21
C SER A 14 -17.26 4.72 18.06
N GLN A 15 -16.27 5.57 18.30
CA GLN A 15 -15.22 5.91 17.34
C GLN A 15 -13.88 5.96 18.08
N HIS A 16 -12.88 5.34 17.48
CA HIS A 16 -11.52 5.33 18.00
C HIS A 16 -10.55 5.78 16.91
N GLN A 17 -9.48 6.45 17.33
CA GLN A 17 -8.40 6.85 16.44
C GLN A 17 -7.20 5.94 16.64
N ILE A 18 -6.54 5.60 15.54
CA ILE A 18 -5.30 4.85 15.56
C ILE A 18 -4.29 5.53 14.64
N GLN A 19 -3.04 5.60 15.10
CA GLN A 19 -1.94 6.11 14.30
C GLN A 19 -1.52 5.05 13.27
N ILE A 20 -1.41 5.47 12.01
CA ILE A 20 -0.80 4.68 10.94
C ILE A 20 0.67 5.07 10.85
N ASP A 21 1.56 4.11 11.10
CA ASP A 21 3.00 4.36 11.11
C ASP A 21 3.59 4.37 9.70
N GLU A 22 4.78 4.96 9.55
CA GLU A 22 5.47 5.05 8.26
C GLU A 22 5.78 3.68 7.64
N ASN A 23 5.81 2.60 8.41
CA ASN A 23 6.07 1.25 7.89
C ASN A 23 4.88 0.30 8.06
N ASP A 24 3.70 0.82 8.41
CA ASP A 24 2.51 -0.02 8.45
C ASP A 24 2.14 -0.49 7.04
N THR A 25 1.95 -1.80 6.91
CA THR A 25 1.35 -2.43 5.74
C THR A 25 -0.11 -2.76 6.01
N TYR A 26 -0.84 -3.19 4.98
CA TYR A 26 -2.19 -3.73 5.13
C TYR A 26 -2.27 -4.72 6.31
N GLN A 27 -1.32 -5.65 6.38
CA GLN A 27 -1.33 -6.72 7.37
C GLN A 27 -1.06 -6.22 8.80
N THR A 28 -0.12 -5.29 8.97
CA THR A 28 0.19 -4.76 10.31
C THR A 28 -0.94 -3.85 10.81
N LEU A 29 -1.51 -3.04 9.91
CA LEU A 29 -2.64 -2.18 10.22
C LEU A 29 -3.91 -2.99 10.52
N GLU A 30 -4.18 -4.05 9.77
CA GLU A 30 -5.28 -4.99 10.03
C GLU A 30 -5.16 -5.61 11.43
N ALA A 31 -3.97 -6.06 11.82
CA ALA A 31 -3.74 -6.61 13.15
C ALA A 31 -3.99 -5.58 14.26
N LYS A 32 -3.49 -4.34 14.08
CA LYS A 32 -3.71 -3.22 15.01
C LYS A 32 -5.20 -2.89 15.17
N ILE A 33 -5.93 -2.78 14.04
CA ILE A 33 -7.38 -2.50 14.04
C ILE A 33 -8.14 -3.66 14.68
N SER A 34 -7.78 -4.90 14.38
CA SER A 34 -8.45 -6.09 14.94
C SER A 34 -8.35 -6.14 16.45
N GLN A 35 -7.17 -5.81 17.00
CA GLN A 35 -6.96 -5.75 18.44
C GLN A 35 -7.80 -4.65 19.10
N LEU A 36 -7.87 -3.46 18.49
CA LEU A 36 -8.70 -2.35 18.96
C LEU A 36 -10.20 -2.68 18.89
N ALA A 37 -10.63 -3.33 17.81
CA ALA A 37 -12.02 -3.75 17.63
C ALA A 37 -12.43 -4.77 18.70
N GLN A 38 -11.54 -5.70 19.07
CA GLN A 38 -11.81 -6.69 20.10
C GLN A 38 -12.20 -6.04 21.45
N SER A 39 -11.41 -5.07 21.93
CA SER A 39 -11.73 -4.38 23.18
C SER A 39 -12.97 -3.49 23.05
N THR A 40 -13.11 -2.80 21.91
CA THR A 40 -14.22 -1.89 21.64
C THR A 40 -15.57 -2.62 21.62
N ILE A 41 -15.65 -3.81 21.03
CA ILE A 41 -16.88 -4.59 20.97
C ILE A 41 -17.36 -5.00 22.37
N ILE A 42 -16.44 -5.36 23.27
CA ILE A 42 -16.76 -5.73 24.65
C ILE A 42 -17.33 -4.53 25.41
N GLU A 43 -16.72 -3.36 25.25
CA GLU A 43 -17.18 -2.10 25.86
C GLU A 43 -18.59 -1.73 25.38
N ILE A 44 -18.81 -1.74 24.06
CA ILE A 44 -20.11 -1.42 23.46
C ILE A 44 -21.19 -2.38 23.96
N ALA A 45 -20.88 -3.69 24.07
CA ALA A 45 -21.83 -4.67 24.59
C ALA A 45 -22.26 -4.36 26.03
N ALA A 46 -21.31 -3.96 26.89
CA ALA A 46 -21.62 -3.55 28.26
C ALA A 46 -22.49 -2.29 28.30
N LEU A 47 -22.11 -1.24 27.55
CA LEU A 47 -22.90 0.00 27.45
C LEU A 47 -24.32 -0.26 26.93
N SER A 48 -24.48 -1.20 26.01
CA SER A 48 -25.79 -1.61 25.49
C SER A 48 -26.65 -2.26 26.57
N LEU A 49 -26.10 -3.13 27.41
CA LEU A 49 -26.85 -3.79 28.49
C LEU A 49 -27.26 -2.81 29.59
N GLU A 50 -26.46 -1.77 29.83
CA GLU A 50 -26.76 -0.72 30.79
C GLU A 50 -27.71 0.36 30.25
N GLY A 51 -28.03 0.33 28.96
CA GLY A 51 -28.86 1.36 28.31
C GLY A 51 -28.17 2.73 28.21
N LYS A 52 -26.83 2.75 28.15
CA LYS A 52 -25.99 3.96 28.15
C LYS A 52 -25.30 4.23 26.81
N MET A 53 -25.78 3.64 25.72
CA MET A 53 -25.21 3.93 24.40
C MET A 53 -25.53 5.35 23.97
N GLU A 54 -24.48 6.13 23.72
CA GLU A 54 -24.58 7.40 23.01
C GLU A 54 -24.47 7.17 21.51
N ILE A 55 -25.30 7.87 20.74
CA ILE A 55 -25.40 7.70 19.29
C ILE A 55 -25.22 9.08 18.64
N VAL A 56 -24.34 9.14 17.66
CA VAL A 56 -24.00 10.37 16.94
C VAL A 56 -24.29 10.18 15.44
N PRO A 57 -25.16 11.00 14.84
CA PRO A 57 -25.40 10.94 13.40
C PRO A 57 -24.13 11.17 12.58
N GLN A 58 -24.00 10.45 11.47
CA GLN A 58 -22.92 10.70 10.52
C GLN A 58 -23.13 12.04 9.79
N ASN A 59 -22.04 12.71 9.43
CA ASN A 59 -22.08 13.85 8.52
C ASN A 59 -21.86 13.37 7.09
N ASN A 60 -22.93 13.29 6.31
CA ASN A 60 -22.90 12.79 4.93
C ASN A 60 -22.03 13.66 3.99
N ASP A 61 -21.81 14.93 4.30
CA ASP A 61 -20.95 15.81 3.51
C ASP A 61 -19.45 15.42 3.62
N LEU A 62 -19.10 14.62 4.64
CA LEU A 62 -17.75 14.09 4.86
C LEU A 62 -17.59 12.63 4.39
N ALA A 63 -18.66 12.01 3.88
CA ALA A 63 -18.63 10.62 3.46
C ALA A 63 -17.75 10.43 2.22
N THR A 64 -16.95 9.36 2.23
CA THR A 64 -16.14 8.95 1.08
C THR A 64 -16.31 7.44 0.87
N TYR A 65 -16.06 6.98 -0.35
CA TYR A 65 -16.24 5.57 -0.72
C TYR A 65 -14.91 4.94 -1.11
N CYS A 66 -14.68 3.72 -0.63
CA CYS A 66 -13.64 2.86 -1.15
C CYS A 66 -14.19 1.95 -2.26
N GLN A 67 -13.30 1.45 -3.11
CA GLN A 67 -13.65 0.49 -4.16
C GLN A 67 -13.02 -0.87 -3.85
N MET A 68 -13.58 -1.94 -4.42
CA MET A 68 -12.93 -3.24 -4.39
C MET A 68 -11.60 -3.16 -5.14
N ILE A 69 -10.53 -3.55 -4.45
CA ILE A 69 -9.20 -3.67 -5.02
C ILE A 69 -9.22 -4.78 -6.09
N LYS A 70 -8.53 -4.55 -7.20
CA LYS A 70 -8.38 -5.49 -8.32
C LYS A 70 -6.90 -5.75 -8.58
N LYS A 71 -6.60 -6.73 -9.43
CA LYS A 71 -5.21 -7.07 -9.77
C LYS A 71 -4.51 -5.93 -10.49
N GLU A 72 -5.26 -5.18 -11.30
CA GLU A 72 -4.77 -4.07 -12.13
C GLU A 72 -4.33 -2.88 -11.27
N ASP A 73 -4.91 -2.72 -10.07
CA ASP A 73 -4.52 -1.66 -9.12
C ASP A 73 -3.08 -1.84 -8.63
N GLY A 74 -2.51 -3.04 -8.76
CA GLY A 74 -1.10 -3.30 -8.45
C GLY A 74 -0.13 -2.77 -9.52
N LEU A 75 -0.59 -2.36 -10.70
CA LEU A 75 0.30 -1.81 -11.71
C LEU A 75 0.86 -0.47 -11.22
N ILE A 76 2.19 -0.35 -11.24
CA ILE A 76 2.88 0.87 -10.85
C ILE A 76 2.78 1.87 -12.00
N ASP A 77 2.35 3.08 -11.67
CA ASP A 77 2.48 4.24 -12.54
C ASP A 77 3.70 5.06 -12.08
N TRP A 78 4.78 5.00 -12.85
CA TRP A 78 6.04 5.65 -12.49
C TRP A 78 5.96 7.18 -12.52
N PHE A 79 4.92 7.77 -13.12
CA PHE A 79 4.67 9.21 -13.06
C PHE A 79 4.06 9.67 -11.73
N LYS A 80 3.83 8.77 -10.77
CA LYS A 80 3.51 9.12 -9.39
C LYS A 80 4.78 9.39 -8.58
N THR A 81 4.64 9.98 -7.39
CA THR A 81 5.76 10.21 -6.47
C THR A 81 6.20 8.92 -5.81
N ALA A 82 7.45 8.87 -5.32
CA ALA A 82 7.95 7.74 -4.55
C ALA A 82 7.08 7.45 -3.31
N ASP A 83 6.59 8.48 -2.62
CA ASP A 83 5.65 8.31 -1.50
C ASP A 83 4.33 7.67 -1.94
N SER A 84 3.78 8.07 -3.08
CA SER A 84 2.53 7.48 -3.59
C SER A 84 2.71 6.00 -3.95
N ILE A 85 3.83 5.64 -4.58
CA ILE A 85 4.12 4.24 -4.94
C ILE A 85 4.45 3.42 -3.68
N TYR A 86 5.14 4.01 -2.70
CA TYR A 86 5.39 3.35 -1.42
C TYR A 86 4.10 3.12 -0.62
N ASN A 87 3.18 4.07 -0.64
CA ASN A 87 1.84 3.92 -0.07
C ASN A 87 1.03 2.83 -0.79
N GLN A 88 1.15 2.74 -2.12
CA GLN A 88 0.56 1.66 -2.91
C GLN A 88 1.15 0.29 -2.51
N TRP A 89 2.47 0.19 -2.35
CA TRP A 89 3.16 -1.03 -1.91
C TRP A 89 2.66 -1.51 -0.56
N ARG A 90 2.64 -0.64 0.46
CA ARG A 90 2.20 -1.01 1.81
C ARG A 90 0.71 -1.36 1.85
N ALA A 91 -0.13 -0.69 1.06
CA ALA A 91 -1.57 -0.95 1.00
C ALA A 91 -1.90 -2.26 0.29
N TYR A 92 -1.09 -2.63 -0.71
CA TYR A 92 -1.27 -3.86 -1.50
C TYR A 92 -0.28 -4.96 -1.15
N TYR A 93 0.32 -4.87 0.04
CA TYR A 93 1.22 -5.87 0.57
C TYR A 93 0.48 -7.22 0.65
N CYS A 94 1.12 -8.30 0.19
CA CYS A 94 0.53 -9.64 -0.03
C CYS A 94 -0.47 -9.74 -1.20
N TRP A 95 -1.41 -8.80 -1.37
CA TRP A 95 -2.37 -8.81 -2.48
C TRP A 95 -2.86 -7.40 -2.86
N PRO A 96 -2.93 -7.06 -4.17
CA PRO A 96 -2.46 -7.81 -5.33
C PRO A 96 -0.92 -7.87 -5.50
N ASN A 97 -0.17 -7.25 -4.58
CA ASN A 97 1.21 -6.79 -4.76
C ASN A 97 1.32 -5.70 -5.83
N ILE A 98 2.31 -4.82 -5.67
CA ILE A 98 2.66 -3.88 -6.74
C ILE A 98 3.59 -4.55 -7.76
N TYR A 99 3.48 -4.13 -9.01
CA TYR A 99 4.28 -4.69 -10.09
C TYR A 99 4.50 -3.71 -11.24
N THR A 100 5.57 -3.98 -11.98
CA THR A 100 5.88 -3.35 -13.26
C THR A 100 5.93 -4.41 -14.36
N VAL A 101 6.09 -3.98 -15.61
CA VAL A 101 6.22 -4.85 -16.77
C VAL A 101 7.55 -4.60 -17.46
N TRP A 102 8.30 -5.67 -17.70
CA TRP A 102 9.55 -5.65 -18.44
C TRP A 102 9.55 -6.81 -19.43
N ASN A 103 9.79 -6.53 -20.72
CA ASN A 103 9.76 -7.52 -21.81
C ASN A 103 8.48 -8.38 -21.80
N ASP A 104 7.31 -7.74 -21.65
CA ASP A 104 5.99 -8.40 -21.53
C ASP A 104 5.84 -9.35 -20.34
N GLN A 105 6.78 -9.33 -19.40
CA GLN A 105 6.75 -10.11 -18.17
C GLN A 105 6.46 -9.22 -16.97
N LYS A 106 5.55 -9.69 -16.11
CA LYS A 106 5.25 -9.07 -14.83
C LYS A 106 6.43 -9.26 -13.87
N ILE A 107 6.90 -8.16 -13.29
CA ILE A 107 7.85 -8.12 -12.19
C ILE A 107 7.15 -7.55 -10.97
N ILE A 108 6.97 -8.38 -9.93
CA ILE A 108 6.42 -7.95 -8.65
C ILE A 108 7.56 -7.35 -7.83
N LEU A 109 7.34 -6.16 -7.25
CA LEU A 109 8.27 -5.58 -6.29
C LEU A 109 7.85 -6.02 -4.89
N LYS A 110 8.70 -6.80 -4.22
CA LYS A 110 8.39 -7.43 -2.94
C LYS A 110 8.79 -6.57 -1.78
N GLU A 111 10.03 -6.09 -1.78
CA GLU A 111 10.57 -5.21 -0.76
C GLU A 111 11.17 -3.98 -1.42
N ILE A 112 10.73 -2.81 -0.99
CA ILE A 112 11.13 -1.53 -1.56
C ILE A 112 11.39 -0.48 -0.48
N LYS A 113 12.14 0.55 -0.83
CA LYS A 113 12.32 1.77 -0.03
C LYS A 113 12.16 2.99 -0.90
N LYS A 114 11.61 4.06 -0.35
CA LYS A 114 11.65 5.39 -0.97
C LYS A 114 12.98 6.06 -0.64
N ILE A 115 13.59 6.69 -1.64
CA ILE A 115 14.82 7.48 -1.47
C ILE A 115 14.59 8.86 -2.13
N PRO A 116 15.01 9.98 -1.53
CA PRO A 116 14.98 11.28 -2.19
C PRO A 116 15.76 11.24 -3.52
N SER A 117 15.30 12.00 -4.52
CA SER A 117 16.00 12.13 -5.80
C SER A 117 16.40 13.58 -6.02
N ASP A 118 17.67 13.80 -6.32
CA ASP A 118 18.19 15.06 -6.86
C ASP A 118 18.32 15.01 -8.40
N ASN A 119 17.94 13.87 -9.00
CA ASN A 119 18.26 13.54 -10.38
C ASN A 119 17.09 13.83 -11.34
N ASN A 120 17.37 14.58 -12.40
CA ASN A 120 16.43 14.95 -13.46
C ASN A 120 16.31 13.87 -14.56
N VAL A 121 16.23 12.59 -14.20
CA VAL A 121 16.02 11.52 -15.17
C VAL A 121 14.52 11.30 -15.36
N SER A 122 14.08 10.82 -16.51
CA SER A 122 12.67 10.56 -16.77
C SER A 122 12.11 9.47 -15.83
N PRO A 123 10.86 9.59 -15.36
CA PRO A 123 10.18 8.53 -14.64
C PRO A 123 10.25 7.16 -15.34
N GLY A 124 10.34 6.10 -14.56
CA GLY A 124 10.48 4.72 -15.04
C GLY A 124 11.91 4.32 -15.44
N THR A 125 12.87 5.25 -15.40
CA THR A 125 14.28 4.93 -15.69
C THR A 125 14.91 4.17 -14.54
N ILE A 126 15.60 3.08 -14.86
CA ILE A 126 16.30 2.24 -13.89
C ILE A 126 17.73 2.77 -13.73
N VAL A 127 18.15 3.00 -12.49
CA VAL A 127 19.47 3.53 -12.13
C VAL A 127 20.06 2.78 -10.94
N MET A 128 21.36 2.97 -10.72
CA MET A 128 22.03 2.56 -9.49
C MET A 128 22.25 3.79 -8.61
N VAL A 129 21.70 3.78 -7.40
CA VAL A 129 21.92 4.81 -6.37
C VAL A 129 22.65 4.16 -5.21
N ASP A 130 23.89 4.57 -4.95
CA ASP A 130 24.73 4.00 -3.88
C ASP A 130 24.75 2.45 -3.86
N ASN A 131 25.00 1.84 -5.03
CA ASN A 131 24.97 0.38 -5.25
C ASN A 131 23.61 -0.30 -5.02
N THR A 132 22.53 0.46 -4.93
CA THR A 132 21.16 -0.04 -4.84
C THR A 132 20.43 0.15 -6.15
N LEU A 133 19.70 -0.88 -6.60
CA LEU A 133 18.84 -0.79 -7.77
C LEU A 133 17.67 0.12 -7.46
N ALA A 134 17.48 1.18 -8.24
CA ALA A 134 16.42 2.14 -8.02
C ALA A 134 15.72 2.51 -9.32
N ILE A 135 14.44 2.87 -9.23
CA ILE A 135 13.64 3.33 -10.36
C ILE A 135 13.19 4.76 -10.07
N GLN A 136 13.48 5.65 -11.02
CA GLN A 136 13.08 7.05 -10.95
C GLN A 136 11.56 7.16 -11.02
N THR A 137 10.99 7.99 -10.15
CA THR A 137 9.57 8.35 -10.18
C THR A 137 9.42 9.80 -10.64
N ILE A 138 8.23 10.43 -10.57
CA ILE A 138 8.16 11.88 -10.82
C ILE A 138 8.88 12.71 -9.75
N GLU A 139 8.97 12.17 -8.52
CA GLU A 139 9.62 12.80 -7.38
C GLU A 139 10.17 11.71 -6.44
N GLY A 140 11.50 11.62 -6.34
CA GLY A 140 12.16 10.56 -5.59
C GLY A 140 12.36 9.27 -6.39
N PHE A 141 12.97 8.29 -5.73
CA PHE A 141 13.26 6.96 -6.23
C PHE A 141 12.52 5.89 -5.44
N ILE A 142 12.18 4.80 -6.12
CA ILE A 142 11.88 3.52 -5.48
C ILE A 142 13.13 2.63 -5.60
N ALA A 143 13.84 2.47 -4.48
CA ALA A 143 14.87 1.45 -4.34
C ALA A 143 14.23 0.07 -4.16
N ILE A 144 14.75 -0.91 -4.88
CA ILE A 144 14.27 -2.28 -4.86
C ILE A 144 15.26 -3.14 -4.08
N GLU A 145 14.78 -3.78 -3.02
CA GLU A 145 15.58 -4.73 -2.24
C GLU A 145 15.30 -6.16 -2.70
N GLU A 146 14.03 -6.47 -2.96
CA GLU A 146 13.59 -7.80 -3.38
C GLU A 146 12.51 -7.71 -4.46
N LEU A 147 12.62 -8.55 -5.49
CA LEU A 147 11.65 -8.60 -6.58
C LEU A 147 11.46 -10.02 -7.11
N GLN A 148 10.33 -10.23 -7.77
CA GLN A 148 9.91 -11.53 -8.27
C GLN A 148 9.46 -11.43 -9.73
N LEU A 149 10.19 -12.12 -10.62
CA LEU A 149 9.76 -12.32 -12.00
C LEU A 149 8.64 -13.36 -12.08
N ALA A 150 7.68 -13.16 -12.98
CA ALA A 150 6.57 -14.09 -13.19
C ALA A 150 7.02 -15.55 -13.33
N GLY A 151 6.41 -16.44 -12.53
CA GLY A 151 6.73 -17.88 -12.53
C GLY A 151 8.04 -18.26 -11.84
N LYS A 152 8.74 -17.31 -11.19
CA LYS A 152 9.96 -17.56 -10.41
C LYS A 152 9.73 -17.27 -8.93
N SER A 153 10.66 -17.76 -8.10
CA SER A 153 10.77 -17.35 -6.70
C SER A 153 11.23 -15.90 -6.62
N SER A 154 10.90 -15.25 -5.51
CA SER A 154 11.41 -13.93 -5.20
C SER A 154 12.93 -13.97 -4.95
N THR A 155 13.62 -12.91 -5.34
CA THR A 155 15.09 -12.82 -5.30
C THR A 155 15.57 -11.43 -4.92
N PRO A 156 16.71 -11.30 -4.21
CA PRO A 156 17.34 -10.01 -3.98
C PRO A 156 17.66 -9.29 -5.30
N ALA A 157 17.48 -7.96 -5.32
CA ALA A 157 17.67 -7.14 -6.51
C ALA A 157 19.06 -7.31 -7.15
N ARG A 158 20.11 -7.45 -6.33
CA ARG A 158 21.49 -7.70 -6.79
C ARG A 158 21.60 -9.01 -7.58
N ASP A 159 21.00 -10.08 -7.07
CA ASP A 159 21.08 -11.40 -7.69
C ASP A 159 20.24 -11.44 -8.98
N PHE A 160 19.10 -10.72 -8.98
CA PHE A 160 18.30 -10.53 -10.18
C PHE A 160 19.10 -9.84 -11.30
N LEU A 161 19.82 -8.76 -10.99
CA LEU A 161 20.65 -8.03 -11.95
C LEU A 161 21.80 -8.87 -12.52
N ASN A 162 22.41 -9.74 -11.70
CA ASN A 162 23.46 -10.66 -12.17
C ASN A 162 22.92 -11.63 -13.24
N GLY A 163 21.67 -12.06 -13.12
CA GLY A 163 21.00 -12.90 -14.12
C GLY A 163 20.42 -12.12 -15.31
N HIS A 164 20.12 -10.83 -15.12
CA HIS A 164 19.43 -9.98 -16.11
C HIS A 164 20.10 -8.60 -16.24
N PRO A 165 21.36 -8.52 -16.71
CA PRO A 165 22.10 -7.26 -16.78
C PRO A 165 21.46 -6.22 -17.71
N ASP A 166 20.68 -6.65 -18.69
CA ASP A 166 19.95 -5.75 -19.60
C ASP A 166 18.76 -5.04 -18.93
N PHE A 167 18.36 -5.44 -17.72
CA PHE A 167 17.34 -4.73 -16.96
C PHE A 167 17.73 -3.27 -16.72
N LEU A 168 19.01 -2.98 -16.41
CA LEU A 168 19.50 -1.62 -16.19
C LEU A 168 19.39 -0.69 -17.41
N LYS A 169 19.26 -1.25 -18.62
CA LYS A 169 19.14 -0.47 -19.86
C LYS A 169 17.68 -0.19 -20.23
N ALA A 170 16.72 -0.78 -19.52
CA ALA A 170 15.32 -0.62 -19.80
C ALA A 170 14.76 0.67 -19.21
N THR A 171 13.68 1.15 -19.82
CA THR A 171 12.81 2.18 -19.24
C THR A 171 11.44 1.54 -19.05
N LEU A 172 11.02 1.51 -17.79
CA LEU A 172 9.70 1.00 -17.42
C LEU A 172 8.67 2.08 -17.73
N LYS A 173 7.47 1.65 -18.12
CA LYS A 173 6.34 2.53 -18.37
C LYS A 173 5.38 2.46 -17.21
#